data_AF-A0AAV3S2L8-F1
#
_entry.id   AF-A0AAV3S2L8-F1
#
_cell.length_a   1.000
_cell.length_b   1.000
_cell.length_c   1.000
_cell.angle_alpha   90.00
_cell.angle_beta   90.00
_cell.angle_gamma   90.00
#
_symmetry.space_group_name_H-M   'P 1'
#
loop_
_entity.id
_entity.type
_entity.pdbx_description
1 polymer ?
#
loop_
_entity_poly.entity_id
_entity_poly.type
_entity_poly.pdbx_seq_one_letter_code
_entity_poly.pdbx_strand_id
1 'polypeptide(L)'
;MSDSPPKPPQKLSRDLVESIECCSAEELQAVERYADALAQYRERETRLAEEDQDEVEDRPKELPDDVPTRATLTTKEINGNRYYYWQWREGDKVTSKYKGPVEDGE
;
A
#
# COMPACT_ATOMS: atom_id res chain seq x y z
N MET A 1 21.85 -33.20 20.77
CA MET A 1 21.22 -31.96 20.27
C MET A 1 22.22 -30.86 20.54
N SER A 2 22.57 -30.02 19.57
CA SER A 2 23.49 -28.91 19.83
C SER A 2 22.68 -27.76 20.44
N ASP A 3 22.64 -27.69 21.76
CA ASP A 3 22.02 -26.61 22.56
C ASP A 3 22.87 -25.32 22.51
N SER A 4 23.29 -24.92 21.32
CA SER A 4 23.91 -23.61 21.13
C SER A 4 22.80 -22.57 20.93
N PRO A 5 22.87 -21.44 21.64
CA PRO A 5 21.90 -20.37 21.46
C PRO A 5 21.88 -19.91 19.99
N PRO A 6 20.71 -19.50 19.47
CA PRO A 6 20.62 -18.96 18.12
C PRO A 6 21.49 -17.71 17.98
N LYS A 7 22.03 -17.47 16.78
CA LYS A 7 22.76 -16.23 16.50
C LYS A 7 21.78 -15.07 16.35
N PRO A 8 22.06 -13.90 16.96
CA PRO A 8 21.20 -12.74 16.83
C PRO A 8 21.20 -12.19 15.39
N PRO A 9 20.06 -11.72 14.88
CA PRO A 9 19.95 -11.17 13.54
C PRO A 9 20.70 -9.83 13.41
N GLN A 10 21.57 -9.71 12.40
CA GLN A 10 22.39 -8.50 12.17
C GLN A 10 21.59 -7.25 11.76
N LYS A 11 20.33 -7.44 11.32
CA LYS A 11 19.45 -6.34 10.91
C LYS A 11 18.79 -5.63 12.10
N LEU A 12 18.87 -6.21 13.31
CA LEU A 12 18.26 -5.63 14.51
C LEU A 12 19.31 -4.89 15.33
N SER A 13 18.92 -3.77 15.93
CA SER A 13 19.76 -3.03 16.88
C SER A 13 20.09 -3.89 18.10
N ARG A 14 21.29 -3.71 18.65
CA ARG A 14 21.74 -4.46 19.83
C ARG A 14 20.77 -4.37 21.02
N ASP A 15 20.25 -3.18 21.29
CA ASP A 15 19.29 -2.93 22.38
C ASP A 15 17.98 -3.74 22.22
N LEU A 16 17.48 -3.86 20.98
CA LEU A 16 16.31 -4.69 20.66
C LEU A 16 16.61 -6.18 20.81
N VAL A 17 17.81 -6.62 20.40
CA VAL A 17 18.25 -8.01 20.59
C VAL A 17 18.35 -8.35 22.07
N GLU A 18 19.01 -7.51 22.87
CA GLU A 18 19.14 -7.70 24.32
C GLU A 18 17.77 -7.73 25.00
N SER A 19 16.82 -6.90 24.55
CA SER A 19 15.43 -6.93 25.04
C SER A 19 14.72 -8.25 24.73
N ILE A 20 14.87 -8.77 23.50
CA ILE A 20 14.27 -10.05 23.07
C ILE A 20 14.91 -11.24 23.81
N GLU A 21 16.23 -11.21 24.04
CA GLU A 21 16.94 -12.26 24.78
C GLU A 21 16.50 -12.34 26.25
N CYS A 22 15.97 -11.26 26.82
CA CYS A 22 15.42 -11.24 28.18
C CYS A 22 13.96 -11.72 28.26
N CYS A 23 13.28 -11.92 27.13
CA CYS A 23 11.89 -12.37 27.08
C CYS A 23 11.74 -13.86 27.40
N SER A 24 10.61 -14.21 28.01
CA SER A 24 10.17 -15.59 28.18
C SER A 24 9.70 -16.21 26.86
N ALA A 25 9.59 -17.54 26.82
CA ALA A 25 9.14 -18.26 25.62
C ALA A 25 7.74 -17.83 25.13
N GLU A 26 6.84 -17.45 26.03
CA GLU A 26 5.50 -16.96 25.68
C GLU A 26 5.56 -15.56 25.06
N GLU A 27 6.39 -14.67 25.62
CA GLU A 27 6.62 -13.34 25.06
C GLU A 27 7.26 -13.41 23.68
N LEU A 28 8.23 -14.32 23.48
CA LEU A 28 8.84 -14.56 22.18
C LEU A 28 7.82 -15.02 21.12
N GLN A 29 6.87 -15.88 21.49
CA GLN A 29 5.77 -16.26 20.58
C GLN A 29 4.82 -15.10 20.28
N ALA A 30 4.56 -14.22 21.25
CA ALA A 30 3.74 -13.04 21.02
C ALA A 30 4.44 -12.04 20.07
N VAL A 31 5.75 -11.84 20.24
CA VAL A 31 6.58 -11.00 19.36
C VAL A 31 6.59 -11.56 17.94
N GLU A 32 6.75 -12.88 17.77
CA GLU A 32 6.73 -13.52 16.45
C GLU A 32 5.41 -13.25 15.70
N ARG A 33 4.27 -13.53 16.34
CA ARG A 33 2.94 -13.27 15.74
C ARG A 33 2.72 -11.79 15.41
N TYR A 34 3.13 -10.89 16.31
CA TYR A 34 2.97 -9.46 16.09
C TYR A 34 3.88 -8.95 14.97
N ALA A 35 5.13 -9.38 14.93
CA ALA A 35 6.09 -9.01 13.90
C ALA A 35 5.62 -9.47 12.51
N ASP A 36 5.09 -10.70 12.41
CA ASP A 36 4.50 -11.23 11.16
C ASP A 36 3.29 -10.39 10.71
N ALA A 37 2.33 -10.15 11.60
CA ALA A 37 1.17 -9.32 11.30
C ALA A 37 1.56 -7.89 10.89
N LEU A 38 2.58 -7.31 11.54
CA LEU A 38 3.09 -5.98 11.22
C LEU A 38 3.80 -5.95 9.86
N ALA A 39 4.53 -7.01 9.50
CA ALA A 39 5.15 -7.13 8.18
C ALA A 39 4.07 -7.20 7.09
N GLN A 40 3.07 -8.07 7.25
CA GLN A 40 1.95 -8.16 6.31
C GLN A 40 1.18 -6.84 6.18
N TYR A 41 0.98 -6.13 7.29
CA TYR A 41 0.35 -4.81 7.26
C TYR A 41 1.19 -3.81 6.47
N ARG A 42 2.50 -3.72 6.72
CA ARG A 42 3.40 -2.81 5.99
C ARG A 42 3.52 -3.17 4.51
N GLU A 43 3.50 -4.45 4.14
CA GLU A 43 3.46 -4.89 2.74
C GLU A 43 2.14 -4.53 2.04
N ARG A 44 1.01 -4.58 2.75
CA ARG A 44 -0.28 -4.11 2.21
C ARG A 44 -0.31 -2.60 2.07
N GLU A 45 0.17 -1.86 3.07
CA GLU A 45 0.25 -0.40 3.03
C GLU A 45 1.19 0.09 1.92
N THR A 46 2.30 -0.61 1.67
CA THR A 46 3.20 -0.28 0.56
C THR A 46 2.56 -0.58 -0.78
N ARG A 47 1.87 -1.72 -0.95
CA ARG A 47 1.09 -1.99 -2.17
C ARG A 47 -0.01 -0.95 -2.38
N LEU A 48 -0.72 -0.56 -1.32
CA LEU A 48 -1.76 0.46 -1.37
C LEU A 48 -1.18 1.84 -1.63
N ALA A 49 -0.01 2.20 -1.09
CA ALA A 49 0.66 3.48 -1.35
C ALA A 49 1.26 3.57 -2.76
N GLU A 50 1.71 2.44 -3.33
CA GLU A 50 2.06 2.34 -4.75
C GLU A 50 0.81 2.43 -5.65
N GLU A 51 -0.34 1.91 -5.21
CA GLU A 51 -1.63 2.10 -5.89
C GLU A 51 -2.18 3.54 -5.73
N ASP A 52 -1.95 4.21 -4.59
CA ASP A 52 -2.48 5.55 -4.26
C ASP A 52 -1.57 6.69 -4.81
N GLN A 53 -0.27 6.46 -5.04
CA GLN A 53 0.61 7.46 -5.69
C GLN A 53 0.31 7.68 -7.18
N ASP A 54 -0.41 6.77 -7.84
CA ASP A 54 -0.99 7.01 -9.17
C ASP A 54 -2.36 7.73 -9.12
N GLU A 55 -2.87 8.05 -7.92
CA GLU A 55 -4.27 8.43 -7.69
C GLU A 55 -4.51 9.78 -6.96
N VAL A 56 -3.48 10.49 -6.47
CA VAL A 56 -3.67 11.72 -5.65
C VAL A 56 -2.92 12.97 -6.15
N GLU A 57 -2.81 13.18 -7.45
CA GLU A 57 -2.71 14.54 -8.00
C GLU A 57 -3.93 14.82 -8.88
N ASP A 58 -4.75 15.78 -8.42
CA ASP A 58 -5.97 16.26 -9.05
C ASP A 58 -7.26 15.47 -8.72
N ARG A 59 -7.77 15.63 -7.48
CA ARG A 59 -9.23 15.62 -7.29
C ARG A 59 -9.79 16.91 -7.90
N PRO A 60 -10.35 16.93 -9.12
CA PRO A 60 -11.15 18.06 -9.53
C PRO A 60 -12.37 18.11 -8.61
N LYS A 61 -12.64 19.29 -8.05
CA LYS A 61 -13.82 19.54 -7.20
C LYS A 61 -15.14 19.43 -7.97
N GLU A 62 -15.07 19.19 -9.29
CA GLU A 62 -16.21 19.17 -10.20
C GLU A 62 -16.26 17.81 -10.91
N LEU A 63 -17.05 16.89 -10.36
CA LEU A 63 -17.49 15.70 -11.09
C LEU A 63 -18.49 16.16 -12.17
N PRO A 64 -18.32 15.78 -13.45
CA PRO A 64 -19.34 16.02 -14.47
C PRO A 64 -20.65 15.27 -14.14
N ASP A 65 -21.81 15.81 -14.52
CA ASP A 65 -23.14 15.22 -14.23
C ASP A 65 -23.30 13.74 -14.65
N ASP A 66 -22.56 13.31 -15.68
CA ASP A 66 -22.56 11.93 -16.18
C ASP A 66 -21.70 10.94 -15.36
N VAL A 67 -20.98 11.42 -14.35
CA VAL A 67 -20.08 10.61 -13.53
C VAL A 67 -20.65 10.53 -12.12
N PRO A 68 -20.92 9.33 -11.59
CA PRO A 68 -21.46 9.22 -10.25
C PRO A 68 -20.43 9.68 -9.22
N THR A 69 -20.89 10.24 -8.11
CA THR A 69 -20.05 10.75 -7.01
C THR A 69 -19.15 9.68 -6.36
N ARG A 70 -19.43 8.40 -6.59
CA ARG A 70 -18.60 7.25 -6.20
C ARG A 70 -17.51 6.88 -7.21
N ALA A 71 -17.35 7.64 -8.28
CA ALA A 71 -16.31 7.39 -9.25
C ALA A 71 -14.95 7.82 -8.70
N THR A 72 -13.96 6.99 -8.99
CA THR A 72 -12.56 7.20 -8.63
C THR A 72 -11.82 7.69 -9.88
N LEU A 73 -10.86 8.61 -9.71
CA LEU A 73 -10.02 9.05 -10.81
C LEU A 73 -8.83 8.12 -10.95
N THR A 74 -8.64 7.49 -12.10
CA THR A 74 -7.53 6.58 -12.37
C THR A 74 -6.71 7.12 -13.53
N THR A 75 -5.39 7.09 -13.40
CA THR A 75 -4.46 7.46 -14.48
C THR A 75 -4.19 6.23 -15.36
N LYS A 76 -4.29 6.38 -16.68
CA LYS A 76 -3.94 5.34 -17.66
C LYS A 76 -2.79 5.84 -18.52
N GLU A 77 -1.72 5.05 -18.61
CA GLU A 77 -0.63 5.30 -19.54
C GLU A 77 -0.86 4.52 -20.85
N ILE A 78 -0.85 5.23 -21.97
CA ILE A 78 -0.99 4.65 -23.32
C ILE A 78 0.03 5.31 -24.23
N ASN A 79 0.92 4.52 -24.84
CA ASN A 79 2.00 4.99 -25.72
C ASN A 79 2.92 6.06 -25.08
N GLY A 80 3.16 5.99 -23.77
CA GLY A 80 3.99 6.97 -23.04
C GLY A 80 3.28 8.28 -22.68
N ASN A 81 1.97 8.39 -22.97
CA ASN A 81 1.14 9.52 -22.56
C ASN A 81 0.22 9.10 -21.42
N ARG A 82 0.09 9.93 -20.38
CA ARG A 82 -0.81 9.69 -19.25
C ARG A 82 -2.15 10.38 -19.47
N TYR A 83 -3.23 9.68 -19.14
CA TYR A 83 -4.61 10.15 -19.33
C TYR A 83 -5.43 9.89 -18.07
N TYR A 84 -6.24 10.87 -17.68
CA TYR A 84 -7.16 10.73 -16.57
C TYR A 84 -8.49 10.08 -17.02
N TYR A 85 -8.91 9.06 -16.27
CA TYR A 85 -10.18 8.38 -16.46
C TYR A 85 -10.96 8.33 -15.15
N TRP A 86 -12.25 8.64 -15.20
CA TRP A 86 -13.17 8.35 -14.11
C TRP A 86 -13.60 6.89 -14.20
N GLN A 87 -13.42 6.11 -13.15
CA GLN A 87 -13.83 4.71 -13.10
C GLN A 87 -14.80 4.48 -11.95
N TRP A 88 -15.90 3.78 -12.22
CA TRP A 88 -16.87 3.37 -11.20
C TRP A 88 -17.47 2.01 -11.52
N ARG A 89 -18.06 1.37 -10.51
CA ARG A 89 -18.81 0.12 -10.69
C ARG A 89 -20.29 0.41 -10.80
N GLU A 90 -20.93 -0.14 -11.82
CA GLU A 90 -22.38 -0.16 -11.98
C GLU A 90 -22.85 -1.62 -11.93
N GLY A 91 -23.26 -2.07 -10.73
CA GLY A 91 -23.51 -3.48 -10.47
C GLY A 91 -22.22 -4.30 -10.61
N ASP A 92 -22.24 -5.30 -11.49
CA ASP A 92 -21.10 -6.17 -11.80
C ASP A 92 -20.21 -5.64 -12.95
N LYS A 93 -20.57 -4.50 -13.57
CA LYS A 93 -19.79 -3.92 -14.67
C LYS A 93 -18.94 -2.76 -14.20
N VAL A 94 -17.67 -2.76 -14.61
CA VAL A 94 -16.78 -1.61 -14.44
C VAL A 94 -16.95 -0.68 -15.62
N THR A 95 -17.34 0.56 -15.36
CA THR A 95 -17.49 1.62 -16.35
C THR A 95 -16.36 2.63 -16.18
N SER A 96 -15.88 3.17 -17.30
CA SER A 96 -14.87 4.22 -17.30
C SER A 96 -15.24 5.35 -18.26
N LYS A 97 -15.01 6.61 -17.88
CA LYS A 97 -15.19 7.80 -18.72
C LYS A 97 -13.89 8.58 -18.80
N TYR A 98 -13.51 8.97 -20.02
CA TYR A 98 -12.34 9.81 -20.25
C TYR A 98 -12.56 11.22 -19.68
N LYS A 99 -11.62 11.72 -18.88
CA LYS A 99 -11.63 13.10 -18.33
C LYS A 99 -10.78 14.02 -19.21
N GLY A 100 -9.57 13.61 -19.57
CA GLY A 100 -8.63 14.45 -20.29
C GLY A 100 -7.19 13.90 -20.23
N PRO A 101 -6.25 14.52 -20.96
CA PRO A 101 -4.83 14.24 -20.79
C PRO A 101 -4.39 14.67 -19.39
N VAL A 102 -3.40 13.97 -18.83
CA VAL A 102 -2.68 14.45 -17.66
C VAL A 102 -1.77 15.56 -18.17
N GLU A 103 -1.98 16.79 -17.70
CA GLU A 103 -1.00 17.84 -17.94
C GLU A 103 0.19 17.56 -17.01
N ASP A 104 1.27 17.01 -17.56
CA ASP A 104 2.58 17.08 -16.93
C ASP A 104 2.94 18.57 -16.84
N GLY A 105 2.76 19.15 -15.66
CA GLY A 105 3.18 20.52 -15.40
C GLY A 105 4.69 20.64 -15.64
N GLU A 106 5.07 21.50 -16.58
CA GLU A 106 6.46 21.89 -16.84
C GLU A 106 7.08 22.69 -15.67
#